data_AF-A0A7S4PNM5-F1
#
_entry.id   AF-A0A7S4PNM5-F1
#
_cell.length_a   1.000
_cell.length_b   1.000
_cell.length_c   1.000
_cell.angle_alpha   90.00
_cell.angle_beta   90.00
_cell.angle_gamma   90.00
#
_symmetry.space_group_name_H-M   'P 1'
#
loop_
_entity.id
_entity.type
_entity.pdbx_description
1 polymer ?
#
loop_
_entity_poly.entity_id
_entity_poly.type
_entity_poly.pdbx_seq_one_letter_code
_entity_poly.pdbx_strand_id
1 'polypeptide(L)'
;HGGIGPSIKSLEDIEKIDRIKTSEMEEGPLCELLWSDPITPEEHRDLSREDIENFDFKNNHVRGCGYYYGKVSASRFVDENNLSSIVRAHEVQQYGYTEHRFGDFKRDHPPTISLFSAPNYC
;
A
#
# COMPACT_ATOMS: atom_id res chain seq x y z
N HIS A 1 4.20 -4.43 -6.25
CA HIS A 1 5.36 -3.49 -6.31
C HIS A 1 4.97 -2.21 -5.59
N GLY A 2 3.90 -1.59 -6.09
CA GLY A 2 3.04 -0.61 -5.44
C GLY A 2 2.41 -1.16 -4.16
N GLY A 3 1.09 -1.03 -4.05
CA GLY A 3 0.33 -1.61 -2.95
C GLY A 3 -1.03 -2.04 -3.45
N ILE A 4 -2.06 -1.79 -2.65
CA ILE A 4 -3.46 -2.05 -3.02
C ILE A 4 -4.19 -0.73 -3.27
N GLY A 5 -5.29 -0.80 -4.00
CA GLY A 5 -6.23 0.30 -4.19
C GLY A 5 -7.68 -0.17 -4.05
N PRO A 6 -8.65 0.75 -4.22
CA PRO A 6 -10.07 0.47 -3.98
C PRO A 6 -10.67 -0.56 -4.95
N SER A 7 -10.05 -0.78 -6.10
CA SER A 7 -10.51 -1.73 -7.12
C SER A 7 -10.14 -3.17 -6.80
N ILE A 8 -9.24 -3.39 -5.82
CA ILE A 8 -8.67 -4.71 -5.50
C ILE A 8 -9.09 -5.11 -4.10
N LYS A 9 -10.09 -5.99 -3.99
CA LYS A 9 -10.62 -6.45 -2.70
C LYS A 9 -10.18 -7.87 -2.38
N SER A 10 -9.97 -8.66 -3.43
CA SER A 10 -9.63 -10.08 -3.32
C SER A 10 -8.45 -10.46 -4.21
N LEU A 11 -7.86 -11.63 -3.94
CA LEU A 11 -6.86 -12.22 -4.84
C LEU A 11 -7.45 -12.52 -6.23
N GLU A 12 -8.74 -12.86 -6.31
CA GLU A 12 -9.43 -13.12 -7.58
C GLU A 12 -9.50 -11.85 -8.45
N ASP A 13 -9.63 -10.66 -7.85
CA ASP A 13 -9.61 -9.39 -8.58
C ASP A 13 -8.26 -9.18 -9.27
N ILE A 14 -7.16 -9.60 -8.63
CA ILE A 14 -5.80 -9.52 -9.20
C ILE A 14 -5.64 -10.51 -10.36
N GLU A 15 -6.16 -11.73 -10.23
CA GLU A 15 -6.07 -12.76 -11.27
C GLU A 15 -6.78 -12.36 -12.58
N LYS A 16 -7.79 -11.51 -12.49
CA LYS A 16 -8.58 -11.02 -13.63
C LYS A 16 -7.94 -9.88 -14.42
N ILE A 17 -6.85 -9.30 -13.93
CA ILE A 17 -6.20 -8.14 -14.56
C ILE A 17 -5.55 -8.55 -15.89
N ASP A 18 -5.89 -7.85 -16.97
CA ASP A 18 -5.21 -7.98 -18.27
C ASP A 18 -3.88 -7.22 -18.26
N ARG A 19 -2.84 -7.88 -17.74
CA ARG A 19 -1.50 -7.30 -17.53
C ARG A 19 -0.76 -6.86 -18.81
N ILE A 20 -1.25 -7.19 -20.01
CA ILE A 20 -0.59 -6.83 -21.28
C ILE A 20 -1.14 -5.50 -21.81
N LYS A 21 -2.32 -5.08 -21.35
CA LYS A 21 -3.01 -3.92 -21.88
C LYS A 21 -2.50 -2.63 -21.25
N THR A 22 -1.72 -1.86 -22.03
CA THR A 22 -1.09 -0.62 -21.58
C THR A 22 -2.06 0.49 -21.17
N SER A 23 -3.32 0.44 -21.60
CA SER A 23 -4.34 1.43 -21.22
C SER A 23 -4.67 1.42 -19.71
N GLU A 24 -4.35 0.34 -18.99
CA GLU A 24 -4.56 0.24 -17.53
C GLU A 24 -3.34 0.72 -16.72
N MET A 25 -2.31 1.27 -17.39
CA MET A 25 -1.12 1.79 -16.70
C MET A 25 -1.32 3.20 -16.14
N GLU A 26 -2.30 3.95 -16.65
CA GLU A 26 -2.62 5.30 -16.15
C GLU A 26 -3.65 5.27 -15.02
N GLU A 27 -4.63 4.36 -15.10
CA GLU A 27 -5.71 4.20 -14.11
C GLU A 27 -6.15 2.72 -14.02
N GLY A 28 -6.79 2.36 -12.91
CA GLY A 28 -7.36 1.02 -12.70
C GLY A 28 -6.45 0.07 -11.90
N PRO A 29 -6.84 -1.21 -11.77
CA PRO A 29 -6.25 -2.13 -10.80
C PRO A 29 -4.77 -2.42 -11.07
N LEU A 30 -4.34 -2.44 -12.34
CA LEU A 30 -2.92 -2.59 -12.66
C LEU A 30 -2.10 -1.39 -12.17
N CYS A 31 -2.57 -0.16 -12.45
CA CYS A 31 -1.96 1.07 -11.93
C CYS A 31 -1.90 1.04 -10.40
N GLU A 32 -2.99 0.67 -9.73
CA GLU A 32 -3.06 0.56 -8.27
C GLU A 32 -1.98 -0.39 -7.69
N LEU A 33 -1.79 -1.57 -8.29
CA LEU A 33 -0.77 -2.55 -7.87
C LEU A 33 0.68 -2.09 -8.04
N LEU A 34 0.89 -1.11 -8.94
CA LEU A 34 2.22 -0.61 -9.30
C LEU A 34 2.57 0.69 -8.57
N TRP A 35 1.59 1.55 -8.29
CA TRP A 35 1.82 2.94 -7.87
C TRP A 35 1.19 3.35 -6.53
N SER A 36 0.36 2.50 -5.92
CA SER A 36 -0.21 2.83 -4.60
C SER A 36 0.83 2.72 -3.48
N ASP A 37 0.71 3.59 -2.47
CA ASP A 37 1.65 3.72 -1.35
C ASP A 37 0.93 3.63 0.01
N PRO A 38 1.51 3.02 1.05
CA PRO A 38 0.95 3.10 2.39
C PRO A 38 1.09 4.52 2.94
N ILE A 39 0.16 4.97 3.77
CA ILE A 39 0.36 6.24 4.49
C ILE A 39 1.53 6.13 5.45
N THR A 40 2.40 7.13 5.45
CA THR A 40 3.47 7.28 6.45
C THR A 40 3.22 8.48 7.36
N PRO A 41 3.58 8.40 8.66
CA PRO A 41 3.50 9.55 9.55
C PRO A 41 4.39 10.72 9.11
N GLU A 42 5.51 10.48 8.41
CA GLU A 42 6.40 11.55 7.97
C GLU A 42 5.79 12.43 6.87
N GLU A 43 5.03 11.82 5.94
CA GLU A 43 4.39 12.50 4.81
C GLU A 43 3.02 13.08 5.18
N HIS A 44 2.39 12.54 6.23
CA HIS A 44 1.04 12.91 6.66
C HIS A 44 1.00 13.42 8.10
N ARG A 45 1.87 14.39 8.42
CA ARG A 45 1.98 14.98 9.77
C ARG A 45 0.75 15.78 10.21
N ASP A 46 -0.08 16.17 9.25
CA ASP A 46 -1.36 16.85 9.45
C ASP A 46 -2.47 15.90 9.92
N LEU A 47 -2.30 14.58 9.73
CA LEU A 47 -3.28 13.59 10.18
C LEU A 47 -3.16 13.37 11.69
N SER A 48 -4.31 13.40 12.36
CA SER A 48 -4.41 12.99 13.75
C SER A 48 -4.26 11.47 13.88
N ARG A 49 -4.09 10.99 15.12
CA ARG A 49 -4.09 9.54 15.39
C ARG A 49 -5.40 8.87 14.96
N GLU A 50 -6.52 9.56 15.14
CA GLU A 50 -7.84 9.07 14.75
C GLU A 50 -7.96 8.98 13.22
N ASP A 51 -7.39 9.94 12.49
CA ASP A 51 -7.35 9.89 11.04
C ASP A 51 -6.54 8.69 10.53
N ILE A 52 -5.38 8.41 11.14
CA ILE A 52 -4.54 7.25 10.79
C ILE A 52 -5.27 5.94 11.10
N GLU A 53 -5.97 5.86 12.23
CA GLU A 53 -6.70 4.66 12.64
C GLU A 53 -7.89 4.35 11.72
N ASN A 54 -8.53 5.38 11.18
CA ASN A 54 -9.68 5.24 10.28
C ASN A 54 -9.32 5.38 8.80
N PHE A 55 -8.02 5.43 8.45
CA PHE A 55 -7.60 5.68 7.08
C PHE A 55 -7.88 4.47 6.18
N ASP A 56 -8.72 4.67 5.16
CA ASP A 56 -9.00 3.69 4.11
C ASP A 56 -8.15 3.99 2.87
N PHE A 57 -8.67 4.74 1.90
CA PHE A 57 -7.94 5.14 0.68
C PHE A 57 -8.04 6.64 0.41
N LYS A 58 -7.00 7.23 -0.21
CA LYS A 58 -7.00 8.61 -0.74
C LYS A 58 -6.14 8.68 -2.00
N ASN A 59 -6.43 9.59 -2.94
CA ASN A 59 -5.60 9.73 -4.14
C ASN A 59 -4.13 10.03 -3.79
N ASN A 60 -3.21 9.34 -4.45
CA ASN A 60 -1.78 9.56 -4.26
C ASN A 60 -1.30 10.75 -5.09
N HIS A 61 -1.30 11.92 -4.47
CA HIS A 61 -0.88 13.16 -5.12
C HIS A 61 0.63 13.24 -5.37
N VAL A 62 1.47 12.46 -4.68
CA VAL A 62 2.92 12.42 -4.91
C VAL A 62 3.24 11.70 -6.21
N ARG A 63 2.49 10.63 -6.52
CA ARG A 63 2.65 9.87 -7.77
C ARG A 63 1.83 10.42 -8.93
N GLY A 64 0.74 11.15 -8.65
CA GLY A 64 -0.20 11.61 -9.65
C GLY A 64 -1.13 10.52 -10.21
N CYS A 65 -1.03 9.29 -9.70
CA CYS A 65 -1.88 8.14 -10.01
C CYS A 65 -1.86 7.17 -8.80
N GLY A 66 -2.75 6.17 -8.79
CA GLY A 66 -2.87 5.24 -7.66
C GLY A 66 -3.36 5.91 -6.37
N TYR A 67 -3.22 5.20 -5.25
CA TYR A 67 -3.80 5.61 -3.97
C TYR A 67 -2.81 5.50 -2.81
N TYR A 68 -2.99 6.38 -1.83
CA TYR A 68 -2.59 6.10 -0.47
C TYR A 68 -3.56 5.11 0.16
N TYR A 69 -3.04 4.12 0.86
CA TYR A 69 -3.83 3.17 1.66
C TYR A 69 -3.32 3.12 3.11
N GLY A 70 -4.17 2.77 4.06
CA GLY A 70 -3.86 2.85 5.49
C GLY A 70 -4.37 1.67 6.30
N LYS A 71 -4.61 1.90 7.60
CA LYS A 71 -4.95 0.83 8.56
C LYS A 71 -6.14 0.01 8.09
N VAL A 72 -7.22 0.67 7.69
CA VAL A 72 -8.51 0.03 7.38
C VAL A 72 -8.38 -0.81 6.12
N SER A 73 -7.86 -0.22 5.04
CA SER A 73 -7.67 -0.91 3.76
C SER A 73 -6.70 -2.08 3.86
N ALA A 74 -5.53 -1.87 4.46
CA ALA A 74 -4.52 -2.93 4.58
C ALA A 74 -4.99 -4.08 5.47
N SER A 75 -5.56 -3.79 6.64
CA SER A 75 -6.02 -4.84 7.55
C SER A 75 -7.18 -5.62 6.94
N ARG A 76 -8.17 -4.93 6.35
CA ARG A 76 -9.29 -5.57 5.66
C ARG A 76 -8.80 -6.52 4.57
N PHE A 77 -7.94 -6.05 3.68
CA PHE A 77 -7.43 -6.88 2.58
C PHE A 77 -6.68 -8.11 3.10
N VAL A 78 -5.81 -7.95 4.11
CA VAL A 78 -5.05 -9.06 4.69
C VAL A 78 -5.98 -10.08 5.36
N ASP A 79 -6.95 -9.62 6.15
CA ASP A 79 -7.86 -10.47 6.91
C ASP A 79 -8.84 -11.22 6.01
N GLU A 80 -9.49 -10.51 5.07
CA GLU A 80 -10.48 -11.09 4.16
C GLU A 80 -9.87 -12.09 3.18
N ASN A 81 -8.58 -11.95 2.85
CA ASN A 81 -7.86 -12.86 1.96
C ASN A 81 -7.04 -13.92 2.70
N ASN A 82 -7.16 -14.01 4.03
CA ASN A 82 -6.42 -14.97 4.86
C ASN A 82 -4.90 -14.90 4.63
N LEU A 83 -4.36 -13.69 4.58
CA LEU A 83 -2.94 -13.40 4.41
C LEU A 83 -2.30 -12.99 5.75
N SER A 84 -0.97 -12.99 5.81
CA SER A 84 -0.24 -12.47 6.98
C SER A 84 0.14 -10.99 6.83
N SER A 85 0.49 -10.56 5.62
CA SER A 85 0.96 -9.20 5.35
C SER A 85 0.99 -8.92 3.83
N ILE A 86 0.97 -7.63 3.47
CA ILE A 86 1.30 -7.15 2.12
C ILE A 86 2.78 -6.82 2.08
N VAL A 87 3.58 -7.57 1.31
CA VAL A 87 5.00 -7.27 1.11
C VAL A 87 5.19 -6.50 -0.20
N ARG A 88 5.82 -5.34 -0.12
CA ARG A 88 5.96 -4.40 -1.24
C ARG A 88 7.36 -3.77 -1.34
N ALA A 89 7.54 -2.89 -2.33
CA ALA A 89 8.76 -2.12 -2.54
C ALA A 89 8.45 -0.65 -2.87
N HIS A 90 8.98 -0.12 -3.97
CA HIS A 90 8.69 1.20 -4.57
C HIS A 90 9.25 2.42 -3.83
N GLU A 91 9.10 2.49 -2.51
CA GLU A 91 9.55 3.62 -1.71
C GLU A 91 10.93 3.37 -1.10
N VAL A 92 11.79 4.38 -1.13
CA VAL A 92 13.12 4.34 -0.49
C VAL A 92 12.94 4.16 1.01
N GLN A 93 13.66 3.20 1.59
CA GLN A 93 13.63 2.93 3.03
C GLN A 93 15.00 3.22 3.62
N GLN A 94 15.04 4.06 4.67
CA GLN A 94 16.30 4.47 5.33
C GLN A 94 17.14 3.27 5.76
N TYR A 95 16.49 2.22 6.28
CA TYR A 95 17.15 1.00 6.76
C TYR A 95 16.96 -0.19 5.80
N GLY A 96 16.58 0.07 4.55
CA GLY A 96 16.29 -0.97 3.55
C GLY A 96 14.94 -1.68 3.74
N TYR A 97 14.23 -1.43 4.85
CA TYR A 97 12.85 -1.86 5.04
C TYR A 97 12.10 -0.95 6.03
N THR A 98 10.77 -1.02 6.01
CA THR A 98 9.88 -0.44 7.02
C THR A 98 8.69 -1.35 7.27
N GLU A 99 8.31 -1.49 8.55
CA GLU A 99 7.08 -2.16 8.98
C GLU A 99 5.96 -1.14 9.19
N HIS A 100 4.93 -1.21 8.36
CA HIS A 100 3.76 -0.33 8.47
C HIS A 100 2.71 -0.99 9.37
N ARG A 101 2.75 -0.63 10.65
CA ARG A 101 1.81 -1.16 11.66
C ARG A 101 0.52 -0.36 11.76
N PHE A 102 0.51 0.88 11.28
CA PHE A 102 -0.65 1.78 11.37
C PHE A 102 -1.23 1.89 12.80
N GLY A 103 -0.36 1.82 13.81
CA GLY A 103 -0.76 1.81 15.23
C GLY A 103 -1.35 0.49 15.74
N ASP A 104 -1.45 -0.55 14.92
CA ASP A 104 -1.86 -1.90 15.33
C ASP A 104 -0.65 -2.76 15.70
N PHE A 105 -0.36 -2.81 17.00
CA PHE A 105 0.69 -3.64 17.58
C PHE A 105 0.18 -4.98 18.13
N LYS A 106 -1.11 -5.30 17.94
CA LYS A 106 -1.69 -6.57 18.42
C LYS A 106 -1.49 -7.71 17.42
N ARG A 107 -1.31 -7.40 16.13
CA ARG A 107 -1.04 -8.38 15.09
C ARG A 107 0.41 -8.89 15.20
N ASP A 108 0.58 -10.20 15.04
CA ASP A 108 1.90 -10.84 15.00
C ASP A 108 2.78 -10.26 13.89
N HIS A 109 2.17 -10.02 12.72
CA HIS A 109 2.82 -9.41 11.56
C HIS A 109 2.21 -8.04 11.23
N PRO A 110 3.03 -7.04 10.84
CA PRO A 110 2.52 -5.76 10.36
C PRO A 110 1.65 -5.99 9.11
N PRO A 111 0.52 -5.26 8.94
CA PRO A 111 -0.32 -5.41 7.74
C PRO A 111 0.42 -5.12 6.42
N THR A 112 1.45 -4.28 6.44
CA THR A 112 2.27 -4.00 5.25
C THR A 112 3.76 -3.89 5.61
N ILE A 113 4.62 -4.38 4.73
CA ILE A 113 6.07 -4.29 4.83
C ILE A 113 6.62 -3.72 3.52
N SER A 114 7.37 -2.63 3.60
CA SER A 114 8.12 -2.08 2.46
C SER A 114 9.57 -2.56 2.51
N LEU A 115 10.09 -3.05 1.39
CA LEU A 115 11.49 -3.43 1.18
C LEU A 115 12.14 -2.53 0.12
N PHE A 116 13.40 -2.18 0.33
CA PHE A 116 14.19 -1.42 -0.63
C PHE A 116 15.62 -1.94 -0.70
N SER A 117 16.01 -2.46 -1.86
CA SER A 117 17.23 -3.26 -2.02
C SER A 117 18.35 -2.56 -2.80
N ALA A 118 18.26 -1.23 -2.98
CA ALA A 118 19.32 -0.43 -3.60
C ALA A 118 20.04 0.41 -2.52
N PRO A 119 21.15 -0.09 -1.92
CA PRO A 119 21.88 0.67 -0.90
C PRO A 119 22.58 1.90 -1.52
N ASN A 120 22.82 2.93 -0.70
CA ASN A 120 23.40 4.22 -1.13
C ASN A 120 22.63 4.85 -2.30
N TYR A 121 21.30 4.74 -2.25
CA TYR A 121 20.44 5.37 -3.24
C TYR A 121 20.58 6.89 -3.18
N CYS A 122 20.71 7.47 -4.38
CA CYS A 122 21.17 8.83 -4.69
C CYS A 122 20.60 9.93 -3.80
#